data_AF-A0A177BCN4-F1
#
_entry.id   AF-A0A177BCN4-F1
#
_cell.length_a   1.000
_cell.length_b   1.000
_cell.length_c   1.000
_cell.angle_alpha   90.00
_cell.angle_beta   90.00
_cell.angle_gamma   90.00
#
_symmetry.space_group_name_H-M   'P 1'
#
loop_
_entity.id
_entity.type
_entity.pdbx_description
1 polymer ?
#
loop_
_entity_poly.entity_id
_entity_poly.type
_entity_poly.pdbx_seq_one_letter_code
_entity_poly.pdbx_strand_id
1 'polypeptide(L)'
;MKEKKKNSTDEGPQHSAEDLELINYLYNNVTIKSGKCLDTYVDYFTSEDAIDTFSNSKKHKAQFDSKIEIITVCQHLLELDFFHRAQRFLKTKKSTPAKTKQNVFPTAKKLKLEPHEQNVFLDGDNVYIFTYEPRSIKKFLIGCLFVVGTVAVCMYPLWPETGKTGAYYISLLLGIFVAVILFLSVFRYILWILIYAVTYGKLDFFLFPNLTEDVGFIDSFIPLYIIKRPKKKKKL
;
A
#
# COMPACT_ATOMS: atom_id res chain seq x y z
N MET A 1 -0.47 -40.41 34.06
CA MET A 1 -0.87 -39.12 34.68
C MET A 1 -0.01 -38.05 34.02
N LYS A 2 -0.54 -37.31 33.03
CA LYS A 2 0.23 -36.38 32.20
C LYS A 2 0.14 -34.97 32.82
N GLU A 3 1.23 -34.50 33.39
CA GLU A 3 1.39 -33.10 33.82
C GLU A 3 1.44 -32.17 32.60
N LYS A 4 0.48 -31.25 32.52
CA LYS A 4 0.46 -30.15 31.55
C LYS A 4 1.20 -28.97 32.18
N LYS A 5 2.43 -28.72 31.71
CA LYS A 5 3.19 -27.50 32.00
C LYS A 5 2.40 -26.28 31.52
N LYS A 6 2.05 -25.42 32.46
CA LYS A 6 1.44 -24.10 32.28
C LYS A 6 2.54 -23.16 31.76
N ASN A 7 2.49 -22.79 30.48
CA ASN A 7 3.40 -21.80 29.91
C ASN A 7 2.77 -20.41 30.11
N SER A 8 3.42 -19.62 30.96
CA SER A 8 3.18 -18.21 31.21
C SER A 8 3.60 -17.40 29.97
N THR A 9 2.65 -16.67 29.38
CA THR A 9 2.91 -15.65 28.38
C THR A 9 2.71 -14.28 29.03
N ASP A 10 3.67 -13.42 28.74
CA ASP A 10 3.85 -12.04 29.15
C ASP A 10 2.58 -11.19 28.91
N GLU A 11 1.98 -10.69 29.99
CA GLU A 11 0.69 -10.00 30.00
C GLU A 11 0.90 -8.49 29.77
N GLY A 12 1.02 -8.09 28.50
CA GLY A 12 0.54 -6.77 28.07
C GLY A 12 -0.99 -6.70 28.21
N PRO A 13 -1.66 -5.55 27.97
CA PRO A 13 -3.11 -5.42 28.18
C PRO A 13 -3.85 -6.61 27.57
N GLN A 14 -4.49 -7.41 28.43
CA GLN A 14 -5.18 -8.64 28.04
C GLN A 14 -6.39 -8.27 27.17
N HIS A 15 -6.17 -8.16 25.87
CA HIS A 15 -7.27 -8.12 24.91
C HIS A 15 -7.89 -9.51 24.86
N SER A 16 -9.19 -9.64 25.15
CA SER A 16 -9.87 -10.91 25.03
C SER A 16 -9.80 -11.39 23.59
N ALA A 17 -9.72 -12.71 23.38
CA ALA A 17 -9.78 -13.30 22.04
C ALA A 17 -11.07 -12.87 21.30
N GLU A 18 -12.15 -12.66 22.04
CA GLU A 18 -13.43 -12.15 21.55
C GLU A 18 -13.34 -10.70 21.08
N ASP A 19 -12.64 -9.84 21.82
CA ASP A 19 -12.45 -8.42 21.46
C ASP A 19 -11.61 -8.29 20.18
N LEU A 20 -10.56 -9.11 20.06
CA LEU A 20 -9.73 -9.19 18.87
C LEU A 20 -10.53 -9.70 17.66
N GLU A 21 -11.46 -10.62 17.85
CA GLU A 21 -12.33 -11.08 16.79
C GLU A 21 -13.28 -9.97 16.34
N LEU A 22 -13.91 -9.27 17.28
CA LEU A 22 -14.85 -8.17 17.00
C LEU A 22 -14.16 -7.00 16.30
N ILE A 23 -12.98 -6.58 16.74
CA ILE A 23 -12.24 -5.49 16.07
C ILE A 23 -11.74 -5.89 14.68
N ASN A 24 -11.28 -7.13 14.49
CA ASN A 24 -10.90 -7.63 13.17
C ASN A 24 -12.11 -7.71 12.25
N TYR A 25 -13.27 -8.13 12.77
CA TYR A 25 -14.51 -8.14 12.00
C TYR A 25 -14.91 -6.73 11.59
N LEU A 26 -14.89 -5.77 12.53
CA LEU A 26 -15.19 -4.37 12.25
C LEU A 26 -14.24 -3.79 11.20
N TYR A 27 -12.93 -3.94 11.39
CA TYR A 27 -11.91 -3.41 10.47
C TYR A 27 -12.05 -3.96 9.04
N ASN A 28 -12.34 -5.26 8.89
CA ASN A 28 -12.44 -5.86 7.56
C ASN A 28 -13.75 -5.56 6.81
N ASN A 29 -14.81 -5.14 7.51
CA ASN A 29 -16.15 -4.98 6.92
C ASN A 29 -16.66 -3.53 6.93
N VAL A 30 -16.09 -2.64 7.74
CA VAL A 30 -16.48 -1.23 7.79
C VAL A 30 -15.95 -0.45 6.58
N THR A 31 -16.65 0.61 6.20
CA THR A 31 -16.23 1.55 5.17
C THR A 31 -15.08 2.44 5.66
N ILE A 32 -13.85 1.94 5.56
CA ILE A 32 -12.66 2.69 5.96
C ILE A 32 -12.41 3.85 4.99
N LYS A 33 -12.23 5.05 5.55
CA LYS A 33 -11.82 6.27 4.84
C LYS A 33 -10.44 6.68 5.37
N SER A 34 -9.52 7.06 4.49
CA SER A 34 -8.20 7.56 4.91
C SER A 34 -8.19 9.09 4.98
N GLY A 35 -7.59 9.63 6.05
CA GLY A 35 -7.53 11.07 6.33
C GLY A 35 -6.22 11.48 6.97
N LYS A 36 -6.00 12.79 7.15
CA LYS A 36 -4.77 13.31 7.76
C LYS A 36 -5.07 13.83 9.17
N CYS A 37 -4.59 13.12 10.19
CA CYS A 37 -4.67 13.51 11.60
C CYS A 37 -3.29 13.96 12.08
N LEU A 38 -3.16 15.19 12.61
CA LEU A 38 -1.90 15.71 13.19
C LEU A 38 -0.62 15.40 12.36
N ASP A 39 -0.72 15.53 11.04
CA ASP A 39 0.34 15.26 10.04
C ASP A 39 0.55 13.80 9.61
N THR A 40 -0.09 12.84 10.27
CA THR A 40 -0.06 11.41 9.93
C THR A 40 -1.30 11.00 9.12
N TYR A 41 -1.13 10.09 8.17
CA TYR A 41 -2.26 9.45 7.48
C TYR A 41 -2.84 8.38 8.38
N VAL A 42 -4.13 8.49 8.67
CA VAL A 42 -4.86 7.57 9.54
C VAL A 42 -6.13 7.11 8.88
N ASP A 43 -6.49 5.86 9.15
CA ASP A 43 -7.73 5.26 8.71
C ASP A 43 -8.82 5.55 9.74
N TYR A 44 -9.97 6.02 9.28
CA TYR A 44 -11.09 6.41 10.13
C TYR A 44 -12.42 5.89 9.59
N PHE A 45 -13.39 5.78 10.48
CA PHE A 45 -14.76 5.34 10.20
C PHE A 45 -15.78 6.22 10.94
N THR A 46 -17.04 6.13 10.55
CA THR A 46 -18.16 6.84 11.22
C THR A 46 -18.90 5.89 12.15
N SER A 47 -19.48 6.38 13.26
CA SER A 47 -20.30 5.54 14.16
C SER A 47 -21.46 4.85 13.45
N GLU A 48 -22.13 5.52 12.51
CA GLU A 48 -23.18 4.93 11.67
C GLU A 48 -22.67 3.72 10.88
N ASP A 49 -21.53 3.89 10.20
CA ASP A 49 -20.89 2.83 9.41
C ASP A 49 -20.55 1.59 10.29
N ALA A 50 -20.11 1.80 11.53
CA ALA A 50 -19.81 0.72 12.46
C ALA A 50 -21.07 -0.01 12.97
N ILE A 51 -22.11 0.74 13.33
CA ILE A 51 -23.39 0.16 13.77
C ILE A 51 -24.02 -0.64 12.62
N ASP A 52 -23.99 -0.12 11.40
CA ASP A 52 -24.50 -0.81 10.21
C ASP A 52 -23.70 -2.10 9.94
N THR A 53 -22.39 -2.09 10.18
CA THR A 53 -21.53 -3.28 10.02
C THR A 53 -21.93 -4.40 10.98
N PHE A 54 -22.15 -4.08 12.26
CA PHE A 54 -22.57 -5.07 13.25
C PHE A 54 -24.03 -5.54 13.04
N SER A 55 -24.93 -4.62 12.69
CA SER A 55 -26.34 -4.91 12.41
C SER A 55 -26.54 -5.83 11.19
N ASN A 56 -25.73 -5.65 10.15
CA ASN A 56 -25.79 -6.46 8.93
C ASN A 56 -24.99 -7.78 9.02
N SER A 57 -24.29 -8.02 10.12
CA SER A 57 -23.41 -9.19 10.27
C SER A 57 -24.20 -10.50 10.39
N LYS A 58 -23.88 -11.53 9.61
CA LYS A 58 -24.56 -12.84 9.76
C LYS A 58 -24.23 -13.53 11.08
N LYS A 59 -23.04 -13.25 11.64
CA LYS A 59 -22.49 -13.91 12.83
C LYS A 59 -22.86 -13.20 14.13
N HIS A 60 -22.82 -11.87 14.15
CA HIS A 60 -23.06 -11.09 15.37
C HIS A 60 -24.47 -10.47 15.44
N LYS A 61 -25.28 -10.53 14.37
CA LYS A 61 -26.71 -10.15 14.43
C LYS A 61 -27.53 -11.02 15.38
N ALA A 62 -27.11 -12.26 15.64
CA ALA A 62 -27.74 -13.11 16.64
C ALA A 62 -27.24 -12.85 18.07
N GLN A 63 -26.17 -12.06 18.21
CA GLN A 63 -25.54 -11.71 19.48
C GLN A 63 -25.99 -10.32 19.98
N PHE A 64 -26.52 -9.48 19.08
CA PHE A 64 -26.95 -8.12 19.39
C PHE A 64 -28.43 -7.95 19.04
N ASP A 65 -29.28 -7.98 20.05
CA ASP A 65 -30.73 -7.82 19.90
C ASP A 65 -31.11 -6.34 19.75
N SER A 66 -30.31 -5.44 20.31
CA SER A 66 -30.59 -4.00 20.35
C SER A 66 -29.39 -3.15 19.92
N LYS A 67 -29.68 -1.99 19.31
CA LYS A 67 -28.68 -0.98 18.95
C LYS A 67 -27.84 -0.52 20.16
N ILE A 68 -28.43 -0.57 21.36
CA ILE A 68 -27.79 -0.22 22.63
C ILE A 68 -26.63 -1.17 22.95
N GLU A 69 -26.79 -2.47 22.69
CA GLU A 69 -25.75 -3.46 22.95
C GLU A 69 -24.54 -3.27 22.02
N ILE A 70 -24.80 -2.94 20.76
CA ILE A 70 -23.76 -2.58 19.79
C ILE A 70 -22.99 -1.35 20.28
N ILE A 71 -23.69 -0.33 20.79
CA ILE A 71 -23.07 0.87 21.36
C ILE A 71 -22.21 0.51 22.58
N THR A 72 -22.69 -0.37 23.47
CA THR A 72 -21.93 -0.83 24.64
C THR A 72 -20.67 -1.62 24.25
N VAL A 73 -20.74 -2.49 23.24
CA VAL A 73 -19.56 -3.20 22.73
C VAL A 73 -18.58 -2.25 22.06
N CYS A 74 -19.06 -1.32 21.24
CA CYS A 74 -18.19 -0.30 20.65
C CYS A 74 -17.56 0.61 21.71
N GLN A 75 -18.28 0.93 22.79
CA GLN A 75 -17.72 1.62 23.95
C GLN A 75 -16.60 0.81 24.60
N HIS A 76 -16.81 -0.49 24.79
CA HIS A 76 -15.79 -1.37 25.35
C HIS A 76 -14.54 -1.47 24.46
N LEU A 77 -14.71 -1.60 23.14
CA LEU A 77 -13.60 -1.61 22.19
C LEU A 77 -12.85 -0.26 22.14
N LEU A 78 -13.54 0.84 22.40
CA LEU A 78 -12.95 2.17 22.50
C LEU A 78 -12.13 2.34 23.80
N GLU A 79 -12.58 1.76 24.91
CA GLU A 79 -11.82 1.71 26.18
C GLU A 79 -10.57 0.84 26.08
N LEU A 80 -10.57 -0.17 25.20
CA LEU A 80 -9.41 -1.00 24.89
C LEU A 80 -8.42 -0.32 23.93
N ASP A 81 -8.60 0.97 23.63
CA ASP A 81 -7.76 1.78 22.74
C ASP A 81 -7.63 1.24 21.30
N PHE A 82 -8.57 0.40 20.84
CA PHE A 82 -8.56 -0.08 19.45
C PHE A 82 -8.87 1.04 18.44
N PHE A 83 -9.61 2.06 18.87
CA PHE A 83 -9.87 3.27 18.10
C PHE A 83 -10.14 4.46 19.02
N HIS A 84 -9.77 5.65 18.57
CA HIS A 84 -10.00 6.89 19.31
C HIS A 84 -11.06 7.76 18.66
N ARG A 85 -11.84 8.47 19.47
CA ARG A 85 -12.77 9.47 18.97
C ARG A 85 -12.00 10.66 18.40
N ALA A 86 -12.42 11.10 17.22
CA ALA A 86 -11.84 12.23 16.55
C ALA A 86 -12.89 13.21 16.08
N GLN A 87 -12.61 14.51 16.27
CA GLN A 87 -13.51 15.54 15.81
C GLN A 87 -13.15 15.98 14.38
N ARG A 88 -14.16 16.03 13.51
CA ARG A 88 -14.04 16.59 12.16
C ARG A 88 -13.88 18.11 12.25
N PHE A 89 -12.66 18.64 12.10
CA PHE A 89 -12.49 20.06 11.85
C PHE A 89 -12.58 20.34 10.35
N LEU A 90 -13.70 20.92 9.94
CA LEU A 90 -13.78 21.61 8.67
C LEU A 90 -12.96 22.90 8.81
N LYS A 91 -11.86 23.03 8.07
CA LYS A 91 -11.23 24.34 7.89
C LYS A 91 -12.22 25.28 7.20
N THR A 92 -12.96 26.06 7.96
CA THR A 92 -13.66 27.23 7.44
C THR A 92 -12.57 28.23 7.06
N LYS A 93 -12.39 28.50 5.75
CA LYS A 93 -11.61 29.66 5.32
C LYS A 93 -12.21 30.88 6.02
N LYS A 94 -11.42 31.59 6.84
CA LYS A 94 -11.82 32.89 7.41
C LYS A 94 -12.30 33.78 6.27
N SER A 95 -13.54 34.22 6.38
CA SER A 95 -14.25 35.04 5.41
C SER A 95 -13.73 36.49 5.42
N THR A 96 -13.24 36.96 4.28
CA THR A 96 -13.28 38.39 3.92
C THR A 96 -14.70 38.70 3.42
N PRO A 97 -15.33 39.83 3.77
CA PRO A 97 -16.72 40.07 3.42
C PRO A 97 -16.85 40.63 2.00
N ALA A 98 -17.61 39.96 1.13
CA ALA A 98 -18.60 40.56 0.20
C ALA A 98 -18.95 39.63 -1.00
N LYS A 99 -20.26 39.35 -1.11
CA LYS A 99 -21.08 39.14 -2.33
C LYS A 99 -20.68 38.07 -3.36
N THR A 100 -21.52 37.03 -3.45
CA THR A 100 -22.29 36.57 -4.64
C THR A 100 -22.44 35.04 -4.66
N LYS A 101 -23.69 34.59 -4.82
CA LYS A 101 -24.11 33.18 -4.89
C LYS A 101 -23.58 32.53 -6.18
N GLN A 102 -22.90 31.37 -6.07
CA GLN A 102 -23.00 30.33 -7.10
C GLN A 102 -22.58 28.95 -6.55
N ASN A 103 -23.34 27.95 -6.99
CA ASN A 103 -23.25 26.54 -6.63
C ASN A 103 -21.86 25.96 -6.94
N VAL A 104 -21.21 25.38 -5.94
CA VAL A 104 -20.00 24.56 -6.13
C VAL A 104 -20.12 23.33 -5.25
N PHE A 105 -20.19 22.16 -5.88
CA PHE A 105 -20.08 20.83 -5.27
C PHE A 105 -18.94 20.81 -4.24
N PRO A 106 -19.14 20.28 -3.01
CA PRO A 106 -18.12 20.34 -1.98
C PRO A 106 -16.97 19.42 -2.35
N THR A 107 -15.97 20.03 -2.99
CA THR A 107 -14.66 19.46 -3.25
C THR A 107 -14.00 19.16 -1.91
N ALA A 108 -13.46 17.94 -1.79
CA ALA A 108 -12.82 17.36 -0.62
C ALA A 108 -12.17 18.39 0.33
N LYS A 109 -12.89 18.73 1.41
CA LYS A 109 -12.37 19.57 2.49
C LYS A 109 -11.35 18.75 3.26
N LYS A 110 -10.11 19.24 3.29
CA LYS A 110 -9.01 18.67 4.09
C LYS A 110 -9.43 18.64 5.56
N LEU A 111 -9.82 17.45 6.00
CA LEU A 111 -10.30 17.15 7.33
C LEU A 111 -9.09 17.05 8.26
N LYS A 112 -9.01 17.93 9.25
CA LYS A 112 -8.02 17.83 10.33
C LYS A 112 -8.74 17.20 11.53
N LEU A 113 -8.23 16.09 12.03
CA LEU A 113 -8.78 15.38 13.17
C LEU A 113 -7.95 15.76 14.41
N GLU A 114 -8.59 16.06 15.53
CA GLU A 114 -7.93 16.18 16.85
C GLU A 114 -8.57 15.16 17.82
N PRO A 115 -7.77 14.56 18.72
CA PRO A 115 -8.27 13.65 19.75
C PRO A 115 -9.24 14.39 20.67
N HIS A 116 -10.43 13.83 20.88
CA HIS A 116 -11.44 14.44 21.74
C HIS A 116 -11.25 13.96 23.19
N GLU A 117 -11.31 14.86 24.17
CA GLU A 117 -11.11 14.55 25.60
C GLU A 117 -12.18 13.64 26.23
N GLN A 118 -13.26 13.30 25.51
CA GLN A 118 -14.32 12.41 25.98
C GLN A 118 -14.44 11.20 25.06
N ASN A 119 -13.83 10.10 25.51
CA ASN A 119 -13.81 8.79 24.89
C ASN A 119 -15.13 8.04 25.16
N VAL A 120 -16.21 8.55 24.57
CA VAL A 120 -17.54 7.91 24.60
C VAL A 120 -18.00 7.62 23.17
N PHE A 121 -18.49 6.41 22.94
CA PHE A 121 -19.12 5.99 21.70
C PHE A 121 -20.54 6.57 21.64
N LEU A 122 -20.78 7.46 20.67
CA LEU A 122 -22.04 8.18 20.52
C LEU A 122 -22.60 7.89 19.13
N ASP A 123 -23.89 7.53 19.10
CA ASP A 123 -24.66 7.32 17.89
C ASP A 123 -24.82 8.64 17.08
N GLY A 124 -24.66 8.58 15.75
CA GLY A 124 -24.71 9.72 14.82
C GLY A 124 -23.48 9.86 13.91
N ASP A 125 -23.19 11.06 13.39
CA ASP A 125 -22.04 11.36 12.49
C ASP A 125 -20.73 11.65 13.25
N ASN A 126 -20.42 10.88 14.30
CA ASN A 126 -19.14 10.96 15.00
C ASN A 126 -18.08 10.15 14.26
N VAL A 127 -16.82 10.60 14.28
CA VAL A 127 -15.70 9.93 13.62
C VAL A 127 -14.79 9.27 14.64
N TYR A 128 -14.33 8.08 14.30
CA TYR A 128 -13.38 7.29 15.07
C TYR A 128 -12.19 6.93 14.19
N ILE A 129 -10.97 7.08 14.71
CA ILE A 129 -9.72 6.72 14.05
C ILE A 129 -9.32 5.34 14.54
N PHE A 130 -9.02 4.41 13.61
CA PHE A 130 -8.44 3.13 13.97
C PHE A 130 -7.01 3.31 14.47
N THR A 131 -6.76 2.82 15.68
CA THR A 131 -5.40 2.64 16.22
C THR A 131 -4.96 1.19 16.07
N TYR A 132 -5.94 0.28 15.93
CA TYR A 132 -5.70 -1.15 15.72
C TYR A 132 -5.00 -1.43 14.39
N GLU A 133 -3.75 -1.92 14.48
CA GLU A 133 -3.07 -2.52 13.34
C GLU A 133 -3.36 -4.03 13.29
N PRO A 134 -4.17 -4.51 12.34
CA PRO A 134 -4.42 -5.95 12.23
C PRO A 134 -3.11 -6.68 11.91
N ARG A 135 -2.94 -7.87 12.49
CA ARG A 135 -1.81 -8.75 12.16
C ARG A 135 -1.92 -9.22 10.70
N SER A 136 -1.36 -8.45 9.78
CA SER A 136 -1.30 -8.82 8.38
C SER A 136 -0.32 -9.98 8.21
N ILE A 137 -0.86 -11.20 8.13
CA ILE A 137 -0.06 -12.43 7.95
C ILE A 137 0.85 -12.31 6.73
N LYS A 138 0.44 -11.57 5.69
CA LYS A 138 1.26 -11.29 4.50
C LYS A 138 2.54 -10.53 4.86
N LYS A 139 2.43 -9.44 5.64
CA LYS A 139 3.58 -8.64 6.09
C LYS A 139 4.51 -9.48 6.98
N PHE A 140 3.92 -10.28 7.88
CA PHE A 140 4.67 -11.20 8.72
C PHE A 140 5.42 -12.28 7.91
N LEU A 141 4.77 -12.89 6.92
CA LEU A 141 5.37 -13.91 6.05
C LEU A 141 6.49 -13.32 5.20
N ILE A 142 6.32 -12.10 4.70
CA ILE A 142 7.36 -11.36 3.97
C ILE A 142 8.56 -11.08 4.88
N GLY A 143 8.33 -10.63 6.12
CA GLY A 143 9.40 -10.44 7.10
C GLY A 143 10.13 -11.73 7.45
N CYS A 144 9.39 -12.83 7.66
CA CYS A 144 9.97 -14.15 7.91
C CYS A 144 10.80 -14.63 6.73
N LEU A 145 10.28 -14.52 5.50
CA LEU A 145 10.99 -14.87 4.27
C LEU A 145 12.27 -14.06 4.11
N PHE A 146 12.23 -12.76 4.42
CA PHE A 146 13.42 -11.90 4.37
C PHE A 146 14.50 -12.39 5.34
N VAL A 147 14.15 -12.67 6.59
CA VAL A 147 15.08 -13.20 7.60
C VAL A 147 15.65 -14.55 7.18
N VAL A 148 14.81 -15.48 6.73
CA VAL A 148 15.26 -16.79 6.22
C VAL A 148 16.18 -16.63 5.01
N GLY A 149 15.88 -15.70 4.11
CA GLY A 149 16.71 -15.37 2.96
C GLY A 149 18.09 -14.86 3.36
N THR A 150 18.17 -13.90 4.28
CA THR A 150 19.47 -13.38 4.78
C THR A 150 20.28 -14.48 5.47
N VAL A 151 19.64 -15.31 6.31
CA VAL A 151 20.31 -16.43 6.97
C VAL A 151 20.85 -17.43 5.94
N ALA A 152 20.06 -17.78 4.91
CA ALA A 152 20.49 -18.69 3.86
C ALA A 152 21.71 -18.16 3.08
N VAL A 153 21.76 -16.85 2.81
CA VAL A 153 22.90 -16.18 2.15
C VAL A 153 24.12 -16.17 3.06
N CYS A 154 23.98 -15.83 4.34
CA CYS A 154 25.08 -15.88 5.31
C CYS A 154 25.62 -17.30 5.48
N MET A 155 24.80 -18.31 5.24
CA MET A 155 25.16 -19.72 5.33
C MET A 155 25.75 -20.28 4.02
N TYR A 156 26.02 -19.44 3.02
CA TYR A 156 26.72 -19.81 1.78
C TYR A 156 28.01 -20.63 2.01
N PRO A 157 28.86 -20.33 3.03
CA PRO A 157 30.04 -21.17 3.31
C PRO A 157 29.71 -22.63 3.66
N LEU A 158 28.53 -22.87 4.25
CA LEU A 158 28.06 -24.17 4.70
C LEU A 158 27.19 -24.89 3.65
N TRP A 159 26.91 -24.27 2.50
CA TRP A 159 26.08 -24.89 1.47
C TRP A 159 26.73 -26.17 0.92
N PRO A 160 25.93 -27.20 0.57
CA PRO A 160 26.43 -28.36 -0.14
C PRO A 160 27.03 -27.94 -1.48
N GLU A 161 27.97 -28.73 -2.01
CA GLU A 161 28.69 -28.42 -3.25
C GLU A 161 27.75 -28.18 -4.44
N THR A 162 26.63 -28.90 -4.51
CA THR A 162 25.58 -28.68 -5.52
C THR A 162 24.97 -27.29 -5.45
N GLY A 163 24.77 -26.75 -4.25
CA GLY A 163 24.23 -25.40 -4.05
C GLY A 163 25.20 -24.32 -4.48
N LYS A 164 26.51 -24.48 -4.19
CA LYS A 164 27.56 -23.54 -4.63
C LYS A 164 27.66 -23.50 -6.15
N THR A 165 27.64 -24.67 -6.80
CA THR A 165 27.63 -24.78 -8.26
C THR A 165 26.38 -24.12 -8.87
N GLY A 166 25.20 -24.32 -8.27
CA GLY A 166 23.98 -23.66 -8.70
C GLY A 166 24.07 -22.13 -8.63
N ALA A 167 24.55 -21.59 -7.51
CA ALA A 167 24.76 -20.16 -7.35
C ALA A 167 25.74 -19.58 -8.37
N TYR A 168 26.82 -20.31 -8.68
CA TYR A 168 27.78 -19.92 -9.73
C TYR A 168 27.12 -19.82 -11.10
N TYR A 169 26.32 -20.80 -11.52
CA TYR A 169 25.63 -20.76 -12.81
C TYR A 169 24.59 -19.65 -12.88
N ILE A 170 23.85 -19.39 -11.80
CA ILE A 170 22.88 -18.28 -11.76
C ILE A 170 23.61 -16.94 -11.85
N SER A 171 24.72 -16.77 -11.13
CA SER A 171 25.55 -15.56 -11.21
C SER A 171 26.13 -15.36 -12.62
N LEU A 172 26.60 -16.43 -13.26
CA LEU A 172 27.10 -16.38 -14.63
C LEU A 172 25.99 -16.01 -15.62
N LEU A 173 24.80 -16.63 -15.50
CA LEU A 173 23.66 -16.33 -16.36
C LEU A 173 23.21 -14.88 -16.23
N LEU A 174 23.12 -14.37 -15.00
CA LEU A 174 22.78 -12.96 -14.74
C LEU A 174 23.86 -12.02 -15.29
N GLY A 175 25.14 -12.36 -15.13
CA GLY A 175 26.25 -11.59 -15.69
C GLY A 175 26.24 -11.54 -17.22
N ILE A 176 26.02 -12.70 -17.87
CA ILE A 176 25.87 -12.77 -19.33
C ILE A 176 24.66 -11.97 -19.79
N PHE A 177 23.53 -12.09 -19.09
CA PHE A 177 22.31 -11.34 -19.40
C PHE A 177 22.55 -9.82 -19.36
N VAL A 178 23.20 -9.32 -18.31
CA VAL A 178 23.59 -7.89 -18.21
C VAL A 178 24.57 -7.50 -19.31
N ALA A 179 25.58 -8.33 -19.57
CA ALA A 179 26.56 -8.08 -20.64
C ALA A 179 25.91 -7.98 -22.02
N VAL A 180 24.92 -8.82 -22.32
CA VAL A 180 24.15 -8.78 -23.58
C VAL A 180 23.35 -7.48 -23.69
N ILE A 181 22.68 -7.04 -22.63
CA ILE A 181 21.93 -5.77 -22.64
C ILE A 181 22.87 -4.58 -22.87
N LEU A 182 24.01 -4.55 -22.20
CA LEU A 182 25.02 -3.51 -22.39
C LEU A 182 25.61 -3.54 -23.81
N PHE A 183 25.91 -4.73 -24.33
CA PHE A 183 26.39 -4.91 -25.70
C PHE A 183 25.36 -4.40 -26.72
N LEU A 184 24.08 -4.76 -26.58
CA LEU A 184 22.99 -4.27 -27.43
C LEU A 184 22.85 -2.74 -27.36
N SER A 185 23.02 -2.15 -26.17
CA SER A 185 22.98 -0.70 -25.97
C SER A 185 24.09 0.02 -26.75
N VAL A 186 25.33 -0.49 -26.71
CA VAL A 186 26.45 0.06 -27.47
C VAL A 186 26.28 -0.19 -28.97
N PHE A 187 25.90 -1.40 -29.36
CA PHE A 187 25.68 -1.80 -30.74
C PHE A 187 24.63 -0.93 -31.44
N ARG A 188 23.51 -0.64 -30.75
CA ARG A 188 22.49 0.32 -31.21
C ARG A 188 23.09 1.67 -31.57
N TYR A 189 23.99 2.20 -30.75
CA TYR A 189 24.60 3.52 -30.98
C TYR A 189 25.56 3.50 -32.18
N ILE A 190 26.35 2.44 -32.31
CA ILE A 190 27.25 2.25 -33.46
C ILE A 190 26.44 2.18 -34.77
N LEU A 191 25.33 1.43 -34.78
CA LEU A 191 24.45 1.35 -35.96
C LEU A 191 23.82 2.70 -36.31
N TRP A 192 23.40 3.48 -35.32
CA TRP A 192 22.87 4.83 -35.54
C TRP A 192 23.93 5.73 -36.21
N ILE A 193 25.17 5.74 -35.70
CA ILE A 193 26.28 6.51 -36.30
C ILE A 193 26.55 6.08 -37.75
N LEU A 194 26.66 4.77 -38.00
CA LEU A 194 26.98 4.24 -39.32
C LEU A 194 25.91 4.61 -40.35
N ILE A 195 24.63 4.44 -40.02
CA ILE A 195 23.52 4.75 -40.92
C ILE A 195 23.38 6.25 -41.13
N TYR A 196 23.58 7.05 -40.07
CA TYR A 196 23.56 8.50 -40.16
C TYR A 196 24.67 9.02 -41.09
N ALA A 197 25.89 8.46 -40.99
CA ALA A 197 27.01 8.77 -41.86
C ALA A 197 26.76 8.39 -43.33
N VAL A 198 26.29 7.17 -43.60
CA VAL A 198 25.98 6.69 -44.96
C VAL A 198 24.84 7.49 -45.60
N THR A 199 23.87 7.92 -44.79
CA THR A 199 22.67 8.61 -45.29
C THR A 199 22.84 10.14 -45.33
N TYR A 200 24.06 10.65 -45.10
CA TYR A 200 24.38 12.09 -45.04
C TYR A 200 23.40 12.90 -44.16
N GLY A 201 23.03 12.33 -43.00
CA GLY A 201 22.12 12.97 -42.04
C GLY A 201 20.65 13.08 -42.45
N LYS A 202 20.20 12.34 -43.48
CA LYS A 202 18.79 12.36 -43.93
C LYS A 202 17.90 11.33 -43.24
N LEU A 203 18.44 10.39 -42.48
CA LEU A 203 17.69 9.29 -41.88
C LEU A 203 18.26 8.93 -40.52
N ASP A 204 17.41 8.99 -39.49
CA ASP A 204 17.75 8.49 -38.17
C ASP A 204 17.16 7.09 -38.00
N PHE A 205 18.04 6.09 -37.93
CA PHE A 205 17.67 4.70 -37.66
C PHE A 205 17.96 4.37 -36.20
N PHE A 206 16.92 4.00 -35.46
CA PHE A 206 17.06 3.56 -34.08
C PHE A 206 16.68 2.08 -33.98
N LEU A 207 17.67 1.22 -33.67
CA LEU A 207 17.44 -0.16 -33.26
C LEU A 207 17.06 -0.18 -31.77
N PHE A 208 16.02 -0.92 -31.39
CA PHE A 208 15.49 -1.00 -30.02
C PHE A 208 15.38 0.38 -29.32
N PRO A 209 14.41 1.23 -29.73
CA PRO A 209 14.22 2.56 -29.16
C PRO A 209 13.89 2.53 -27.67
N ASN A 210 13.27 1.46 -27.18
CA ASN A 210 12.78 1.32 -25.80
C ASN A 210 13.78 0.60 -24.87
N LEU A 211 14.98 0.22 -25.33
CA LEU A 211 15.92 -0.59 -24.55
C LEU A 211 16.43 0.11 -23.29
N THR A 212 16.52 1.44 -23.32
CA THR A 212 17.00 2.29 -22.21
C THR A 212 15.90 3.16 -21.62
N GLU A 213 14.64 2.93 -22.01
CA GLU A 213 13.48 3.64 -21.47
C GLU A 213 12.93 2.88 -20.25
N ASP A 214 12.33 3.59 -19.30
CA ASP A 214 11.71 3.00 -18.10
C ASP A 214 10.41 2.24 -18.43
N VAL A 215 10.52 1.18 -19.23
CA VAL A 215 9.43 0.30 -19.63
C VAL A 215 9.70 -1.13 -19.16
N GLY A 216 8.65 -1.95 -19.08
CA GLY A 216 8.80 -3.35 -18.70
C GLY A 216 9.76 -4.09 -19.63
N PHE A 217 10.45 -5.11 -19.12
CA PHE A 217 11.48 -5.86 -19.86
C PHE A 217 11.06 -6.28 -21.27
N ILE A 218 9.81 -6.75 -21.45
CA ILE A 218 9.30 -7.20 -22.75
C ILE A 218 9.05 -6.01 -23.69
N ASP A 219 8.54 -4.91 -23.15
CA ASP A 219 8.28 -3.67 -23.89
C ASP A 219 9.57 -2.95 -24.30
N SER A 220 10.70 -3.24 -23.62
CA SER A 220 12.03 -2.74 -24.01
C SER A 220 12.47 -3.25 -25.39
N PHE A 221 12.02 -4.44 -25.81
CA PHE A 221 12.42 -5.06 -27.08
C PHE A 221 11.45 -4.80 -28.24
N ILE A 222 10.35 -4.09 -28.00
CA ILE A 222 9.31 -3.84 -29.00
C ILE A 222 8.99 -2.34 -29.02
N PRO A 223 9.00 -1.65 -30.17
CA PRO A 223 9.28 -2.13 -31.53
C PRO A 223 10.78 -2.36 -31.81
N LEU A 224 11.11 -3.29 -32.71
CA LEU A 224 12.50 -3.70 -32.96
C LEU A 224 13.36 -2.61 -33.63
N TYR A 225 12.74 -1.76 -34.47
CA TYR A 225 13.41 -0.62 -35.10
C TYR A 225 12.42 0.50 -35.44
N ILE A 226 12.91 1.75 -35.47
CA ILE A 226 12.17 2.92 -35.96
C ILE A 226 13.06 3.72 -36.91
N ILE A 227 12.47 4.10 -38.06
CA ILE A 227 13.10 4.98 -39.05
C ILE A 227 12.42 6.35 -38.96
N LYS A 228 13.14 7.39 -38.53
CA LYS A 228 12.67 8.78 -38.58
C LYS A 228 13.19 9.44 -39.86
N ARG A 229 12.26 9.99 -40.65
CA ARG A 229 12.57 10.83 -41.82
C ARG A 229 12.32 12.30 -41.46
N PRO A 230 13.19 13.25 -41.87
CA PRO A 230 12.95 14.67 -41.63
C PRO A 230 11.68 15.11 -42.35
N LYS A 231 10.71 15.67 -41.59
CA LYS A 231 9.46 16.19 -42.15
C LYS A 231 9.76 17.43 -43.00
N LYS A 232 9.43 17.39 -44.29
CA LYS A 232 9.48 18.60 -45.14
C LYS A 232 8.53 19.65 -44.57
N LYS A 233 9.06 20.83 -44.21
CA LYS A 233 8.24 21.98 -43.79
C LYS A 233 7.33 22.36 -44.97
N LYS A 234 6.01 22.26 -44.80
CA LYS A 234 5.04 22.86 -45.74
C LYS A 234 5.20 24.37 -45.64
N LYS A 235 5.65 25.01 -46.73
CA LYS A 235 5.57 26.47 -46.87
C LYS A 235 4.08 26.81 -46.97
N LEU A 236 3.56 27.58 -45.99
CA LEU A 236 2.30 28.31 -46.13
C LEU A 236 2.49 29.45 -47.14
#